data_AF-A0A943B5G2-F1
#
_entry.id   AF-A0A943B5G2-F1
#
_cell.length_a   1.000
_cell.length_b   1.000
_cell.length_c   1.000
_cell.angle_alpha   90.00
_cell.angle_beta   90.00
_cell.angle_gamma   90.00
#
_symmetry.space_group_name_H-M   'P 1'
#
loop_
_entity.id
_entity.type
_entity.pdbx_description
1 polymer ?
#
loop_
_entity_poly.entity_id
_entity_poly.type
_entity_poly.pdbx_seq_one_letter_code
_entity_poly.pdbx_strand_id
1 'polypeptide(L)'
;MNRAGIIGESSTLAEVFRVLAKVAPTDSTVLVTGESGTGKELLVRALHAMSARSDKPFVPINCGAIPRELLESELFGHEKGAF
;
A
#
# COMPACT_ATOMS: atom_id res chain seq x y z
N MET A 1 -12.54 18.02 1.59
CA MET A 1 -11.44 17.87 0.59
C MET A 1 -11.43 16.42 0.07
N ASN A 2 -11.29 16.16 -1.24
CA ASN A 2 -11.13 14.80 -1.80
C ASN A 2 -9.74 14.69 -2.45
N ARG A 3 -8.90 13.78 -1.93
CA ARG A 3 -7.56 13.49 -2.47
C ARG A 3 -7.44 11.98 -2.63
N ALA A 4 -7.31 11.51 -3.88
CA ALA A 4 -7.15 10.09 -4.20
C ALA A 4 -8.25 9.18 -3.58
N GLY A 5 -9.49 9.67 -3.50
CA GLY A 5 -10.62 8.91 -2.94
C GLY A 5 -10.74 8.96 -1.42
N ILE A 6 -9.83 9.65 -0.72
CA ILE A 6 -9.90 9.88 0.72
C ILE A 6 -10.66 11.18 0.99
N ILE A 7 -11.72 11.08 1.81
CA ILE A 7 -12.57 12.20 2.22
C ILE A 7 -12.30 12.50 3.69
N GLY A 8 -11.97 13.76 3.98
CA GLY A 8 -11.78 14.23 5.35
C GLY A 8 -11.09 15.59 5.41
N GLU A 9 -11.21 16.26 6.55
CA GLU A 9 -10.69 17.63 6.75
C GLU A 9 -9.96 17.80 8.09
N SER A 10 -9.61 16.70 8.77
CA SER A 10 -8.88 16.76 10.04
C SER A 10 -7.42 17.18 9.83
N SER A 11 -6.86 17.87 10.83
CA SER A 11 -5.44 18.24 10.85
C SER A 11 -4.52 17.01 10.80
N THR A 12 -4.91 15.91 11.45
CA THR A 12 -4.19 14.64 11.40
C THR A 12 -4.11 14.09 9.98
N LEU A 13 -5.22 14.13 9.24
CA LEU A 13 -5.23 13.67 7.84
C LEU A 13 -4.38 14.59 6.95
N ALA A 14 -4.39 15.89 7.22
CA ALA A 14 -3.51 16.83 6.53
C ALA A 14 -2.02 16.53 6.77
N GLU A 15 -1.63 16.14 7.98
CA GLU A 15 -0.25 15.73 8.29
C GLU A 15 0.13 14.44 7.57
N VAL A 16 -0.76 13.46 7.55
CA VAL A 16 -0.56 12.22 6.79
C VAL A 16 -0.29 12.52 5.30
N PHE A 17 -1.04 13.44 4.68
CA PHE A 17 -0.78 13.85 3.31
C PHE A 17 0.55 14.60 3.13
N ARG A 18 1.03 15.34 4.14
CA ARG A 18 2.37 15.96 4.09
C ARG A 18 3.47 14.91 4.09
N VAL A 19 3.33 13.88 4.91
CA VAL A 19 4.28 12.76 4.95
C VAL A 19 4.25 12.01 3.61
N LEU A 20 3.06 11.69 3.09
CA LEU A 20 2.91 11.07 1.78
C LEU A 20 3.62 11.85 0.68
N ALA A 21 3.43 13.18 0.61
CA ALA A 21 4.06 14.01 -0.41
C ALA A 21 5.60 13.99 -0.37
N LYS A 22 6.20 13.76 0.80
CA LYS A 22 7.65 13.64 0.96
C LYS A 22 8.18 12.25 0.56
N VAL A 23 7.42 11.20 0.84
CA VAL A 23 7.87 9.81 0.65
C VAL A 23 7.51 9.26 -0.73
N ALA A 24 6.40 9.72 -1.32
CA ALA A 24 5.96 9.29 -2.66
C ALA A 24 7.04 9.40 -3.77
N PRO A 25 7.87 10.45 -3.85
CA PRO A 25 8.90 10.53 -4.89
C PRO A 25 10.15 9.66 -4.61
N THR A 26 10.22 8.93 -3.50
CA THR A 26 11.40 8.11 -3.15
C THR A 26 11.18 6.62 -3.42
N ASP A 27 12.29 5.88 -3.53
CA ASP A 27 12.29 4.41 -3.63
C ASP A 27 12.35 3.70 -2.26
N SER A 28 12.08 4.42 -1.17
CA SER A 28 12.13 3.83 0.18
C SER A 28 10.93 2.92 0.44
N THR A 29 11.16 1.86 1.23
CA THR A 29 10.07 1.04 1.79
C THR A 29 9.28 1.83 2.82
N VAL A 30 7.95 1.75 2.76
CA VAL A 30 7.03 2.47 3.65
C VAL A 30 6.26 1.48 4.53
N LEU A 31 6.30 1.69 5.84
CA LEU A 31 5.46 0.96 6.80
C LEU A 31 4.26 1.84 7.18
N VAL A 32 3.05 1.36 6.90
CA VAL A 32 1.80 2.04 7.28
C VAL A 32 1.17 1.31 8.45
N THR A 33 0.95 2.03 9.56
CA THR A 33 0.33 1.51 10.78
C THR A 33 -1.02 2.17 11.06
N GLY A 34 -1.81 1.55 11.93
CA GLY A 34 -3.13 2.04 12.33
C GLY A 34 -4.13 0.92 12.55
N GLU A 35 -5.23 1.23 13.22
CA GLU A 35 -6.28 0.27 13.58
C GLU A 35 -7.01 -0.28 12.35
N SER A 36 -7.71 -1.40 12.51
CA SER A 36 -8.56 -1.96 11.45
C SER A 36 -9.63 -0.95 11.01
N GLY A 37 -9.94 -0.89 9.72
CA GLY A 37 -10.98 0.02 9.19
C GLY A 37 -10.59 1.49 9.04
N THR A 38 -9.36 1.91 9.40
CA THR A 38 -8.90 3.32 9.33
C THR A 38 -8.50 3.82 7.93
N GLY A 39 -8.75 3.04 6.88
CA GLY A 39 -8.49 3.47 5.50
C GLY A 39 -7.03 3.36 5.04
N LYS A 40 -6.20 2.54 5.69
CA LYS A 40 -4.79 2.30 5.30
C LYS A 40 -4.63 1.87 3.84
N GLU A 41 -5.57 1.08 3.30
CA GLU A 41 -5.51 0.66 1.89
C GLU A 41 -5.68 1.85 0.94
N LEU A 42 -6.62 2.76 1.22
CA LEU A 42 -6.79 4.00 0.44
C LEU A 42 -5.53 4.86 0.51
N LEU A 43 -4.89 4.91 1.68
CA LEU A 43 -3.64 5.63 1.88
C LEU A 43 -2.49 5.07 1.02
N VAL A 44 -2.31 3.74 0.99
CA VAL A 44 -1.26 3.11 0.19
C VAL A 44 -1.52 3.28 -1.31
N ARG A 45 -2.78 3.23 -1.75
CA ARG A 45 -3.14 3.53 -3.14
C ARG A 45 -2.84 4.99 -3.50
N ALA A 46 -3.11 5.93 -2.59
CA ALA A 46 -2.73 7.33 -2.77
C ALA A 46 -1.21 7.51 -2.86
N LEU A 47 -0.45 6.80 -2.02
CA LEU A 47 1.02 6.80 -2.07
C LEU A 47 1.54 6.35 -3.44
N HIS A 48 1.02 5.25 -3.98
CA HIS A 48 1.39 4.77 -5.32
C HIS A 48 1.04 5.79 -6.40
N ALA A 49 -0.18 6.34 -6.38
CA ALA A 49 -0.63 7.33 -7.35
C ALA A 49 0.18 8.64 -7.33
N MET A 50 0.75 9.00 -6.18
CA MET A 50 1.60 10.19 -6.02
C MET A 50 3.08 9.93 -6.33
N SER A 51 3.47 8.68 -6.59
CA SER A 51 4.87 8.29 -6.76
C SER A 51 5.36 8.41 -8.20
N ALA A 52 6.68 8.33 -8.38
CA ALA A 52 7.33 8.26 -9.70
C ALA A 52 7.01 6.97 -10.47
N ARG A 53 6.32 6.01 -9.84
CA ARG A 53 5.89 4.72 -10.40
C ARG A 53 4.36 4.60 -10.54
N SER A 54 3.66 5.73 -10.54
CA SER A 54 2.19 5.78 -10.62
C SER A 54 1.61 5.16 -11.90
N ASP A 55 2.39 5.09 -12.97
CA ASP A 55 2.08 4.44 -14.25
C ASP A 55 2.38 2.92 -14.26
N LYS A 56 3.08 2.42 -13.24
CA LYS A 56 3.44 0.99 -13.12
C LYS A 56 2.36 0.21 -12.38
N PRO A 57 2.31 -1.13 -12.58
CA PRO A 57 1.40 -1.99 -11.83
C PRO A 57 1.53 -1.84 -10.32
N PHE A 58 0.39 -1.78 -9.64
CA PHE A 58 0.28 -1.85 -8.18
C PHE A 58 -0.36 -3.19 -7.81
N VAL A 59 0.41 -4.07 -7.15
CA VAL A 59 -0.01 -5.42 -6.79
C VAL A 59 -0.20 -5.52 -5.27
N PRO A 60 -1.43 -5.31 -4.75
CA PRO A 60 -1.69 -5.47 -3.33
C PRO A 60 -1.76 -6.94 -2.95
N ILE A 61 -1.12 -7.31 -1.83
CA ILE A 61 -1.13 -8.68 -1.31
C ILE A 61 -1.64 -8.65 0.13
N ASN A 62 -2.69 -9.44 0.41
CA ASN A 62 -3.20 -9.64 1.76
C ASN A 62 -2.62 -10.94 2.35
N CYS A 63 -1.52 -10.83 3.07
CA CYS A 63 -0.88 -12.00 3.69
C CYS A 63 -1.76 -12.71 4.72
N GLY A 64 -2.79 -12.05 5.28
CA GLY A 64 -3.74 -12.68 6.20
C GLY A 64 -4.77 -13.59 5.53
N ALA A 65 -4.91 -13.48 4.20
CA ALA A 65 -5.80 -14.33 3.41
C ALA A 65 -5.08 -15.52 2.76
N ILE A 66 -3.75 -15.58 2.84
CA ILE A 66 -2.93 -16.63 2.23
C ILE A 66 -2.51 -17.62 3.32
N PRO A 67 -2.76 -18.93 3.15
CA PRO A 67 -2.23 -19.95 4.06
C PRO A 67 -0.71 -19.86 4.18
N ARG A 68 -0.16 -20.05 5.38
CA ARG A 68 1.29 -19.83 5.64
C ARG A 68 2.16 -20.72 4.75
N GLU A 69 1.71 -21.94 4.52
CA GLU A 69 2.33 -22.95 3.68
C GLU A 69 2.35 -22.60 2.18
N LEU A 70 1.50 -21.67 1.72
CA LEU A 70 1.44 -21.21 0.33
C LEU A 70 2.02 -19.80 0.14
N LEU A 71 2.37 -19.09 1.21
CA LEU A 71 2.77 -17.68 1.13
C LEU A 71 4.01 -17.48 0.23
N GLU A 72 5.01 -18.35 0.37
CA GLU A 72 6.25 -18.24 -0.41
C GLU A 72 6.02 -18.54 -1.90
N SER A 73 5.25 -19.58 -2.21
CA SER A 73 4.98 -19.96 -3.60
C SER A 73 4.09 -18.94 -4.32
N GLU A 74 3.20 -18.25 -3.62
CA GLU A 74 2.40 -17.15 -4.17
C GLU A 74 3.25 -15.87 -4.38
N LEU A 75 4.20 -15.58 -3.49
CA LEU A 75 5.04 -14.39 -3.59
C LEU A 75 6.15 -14.51 -4.64
N PHE A 76 6.76 -15.69 -4.73
CA PHE A 76 7.97 -15.90 -5.52
C PHE A 76 7.74 -16.83 -6.72
N GLY A 77 6.57 -17.46 -6.82
CA GLY A 77 6.30 -18.51 -7.78
C GLY A 77 6.90 -19.85 -7.35
N HIS A 78 6.57 -20.89 -8.11
CA HIS A 78 7.14 -22.22 -7.98
C HIS A 78 7.31 -22.84 -9.35
N GLU A 79 8.27 -23.74 -9.49
CA GLU A 79 8.47 -24.52 -10.71
C GLU A 79 7.50 -25.70 -10.76
N LYS A 80 7.17 -26.15 -11.98
CA LYS A 80 6.32 -27.34 -12.15
C LYS A 80 7.01 -28.57 -11.53
N GLY A 81 6.30 -29.26 -10.64
CA GLY A 81 6.81 -30.44 -9.93
C GLY A 81 7.49 -30.15 -8.59
N ALA A 82 7.42 -28.92 -8.08
CA ALA A 82 7.87 -28.57 -6.73
C ALA A 82 6.90 -29.06 -5.61
N PHE A 83 5.76 -29.65 -5.98
CA PHE A 83 4.74 -30.22 -5.10
C PHE A 83 4.29 -31.59 -5.62
#